data_AF-X0Y0Q8-F1
#
_entry.id   AF-X0Y0Q8-F1
#
_cell.length_a   1.000
_cell.length_b   1.000
_cell.length_c   1.000
_cell.angle_alpha   90.00
_cell.angle_beta   90.00
_cell.angle_gamma   90.00
#
_symmetry.space_group_name_H-M   'P 1'
#
loop_
_entity.id
_entity.type
_entity.pdbx_description
1 polymer ?
#
loop_
_entity_poly.entity_id
_entity_poly.type
_entity_poly.pdbx_seq_one_letter_code
_entity_poly.pdbx_strand_id
1 'polypeptide(L)'
;SLRPASAIPMFFGIAFGPIVGFLSGFVGNVLGDFLSGWGFWWSWDVGNGLMGLIPGLMAASVVDFRDTKTILKAELFVIMGAVIGMGFSSLMEIPLYGLDFNTAVAGYWVPAGLDGIVMGLILVPILMVAYDAVLKRRGR
;
A
#
# COMPACT_ATOMS: atom_id res chain seq x y z
N SER A 1 5.99 7.52 -12.71
CA SER A 1 6.72 6.24 -12.87
C SER A 1 5.95 5.15 -12.14
N LEU A 2 6.08 3.88 -12.55
CA LEU A 2 5.47 2.79 -11.79
C LEU A 2 6.36 2.42 -10.58
N ARG A 3 5.79 2.24 -9.39
CA ARG A 3 6.55 1.92 -8.15
C ARG A 3 6.22 0.50 -7.66
N PRO A 4 6.97 -0.53 -8.10
CA PRO A 4 6.77 -1.90 -7.64
C PRO A 4 6.85 -2.07 -6.11
N ALA A 5 7.63 -1.22 -5.44
CA ALA A 5 7.78 -1.21 -3.99
C ALA A 5 6.47 -0.94 -3.23
N SER A 6 5.47 -0.31 -3.87
CA SER A 6 4.17 -0.01 -3.24
C SER A 6 3.37 -1.26 -2.85
N ALA A 7 3.62 -2.40 -3.48
CA ALA A 7 2.98 -3.67 -3.15
C ALA A 7 3.50 -4.30 -1.85
N ILE A 8 4.72 -3.94 -1.42
CA ILE A 8 5.35 -4.49 -0.22
C ILE A 8 4.52 -4.19 1.04
N PRO A 9 4.18 -2.94 1.37
CA PRO A 9 3.41 -2.65 2.58
C PRO A 9 1.98 -3.23 2.54
N MET A 10 1.37 -3.30 1.35
CA MET A 10 0.06 -3.93 1.17
C MET A 10 0.10 -5.41 1.52
N PHE A 11 1.06 -6.15 0.94
CA PHE A 11 1.24 -7.57 1.21
C PHE A 11 1.63 -7.80 2.69
N PHE A 12 2.53 -7.00 3.25
CA PHE A 12 2.94 -7.11 4.65
C PHE A 12 1.76 -6.84 5.59
N GLY A 13 0.89 -5.90 5.24
CA GLY A 13 -0.38 -5.69 5.91
C GLY A 13 -1.21 -6.98 5.93
N ILE A 14 -1.49 -7.55 4.76
CA ILE A 14 -2.31 -8.77 4.62
C ILE A 14 -1.70 -9.95 5.40
N ALA A 15 -0.37 -10.13 5.32
CA ALA A 15 0.31 -11.27 5.91
C ALA A 15 0.55 -11.16 7.41
N PHE A 16 0.77 -9.95 7.93
CA PHE A 16 1.26 -9.74 9.31
C PHE A 16 0.40 -8.77 10.13
N GLY A 17 -0.65 -8.19 9.56
CA GLY A 17 -1.61 -7.33 10.23
C GLY A 17 -1.45 -5.83 9.93
N PRO A 18 -2.44 -5.02 10.34
CA PRO A 18 -2.56 -3.62 9.93
C PRO A 18 -1.41 -2.75 10.45
N ILE A 19 -0.91 -3.03 11.66
CA ILE A 19 0.20 -2.27 12.24
C ILE A 19 1.50 -2.51 11.45
N VAL A 20 1.76 -3.76 11.04
CA VAL A 20 2.95 -4.08 10.24
C VAL A 20 2.84 -3.48 8.84
N GLY A 21 1.65 -3.52 8.23
CA GLY A 21 1.37 -2.82 6.97
C GLY A 21 1.63 -1.32 7.08
N PHE A 22 1.13 -0.66 8.14
CA PHE A 22 1.36 0.76 8.38
C PHE A 22 2.85 1.09 8.53
N LEU A 23 3.55 0.38 9.40
CA LEU A 23 4.95 0.67 9.68
C LEU A 23 5.84 0.40 8.47
N SER A 24 5.60 -0.70 7.73
CA SER A 24 6.35 -0.99 6.51
C SER A 24 6.14 0.07 5.43
N GLY A 25 4.92 0.61 5.29
CA GLY A 25 4.61 1.67 4.34
C GLY A 25 5.19 3.02 4.76
N PHE A 26 4.93 3.42 6.00
CA PHE A 26 5.37 4.71 6.56
C PHE A 26 6.89 4.78 6.64
N VAL A 27 7.53 3.85 7.38
CA VAL A 27 8.98 3.87 7.58
C VAL A 27 9.71 3.58 6.26
N GLY A 28 9.16 2.68 5.43
CA GLY A 28 9.72 2.39 4.11
C GLY A 28 9.74 3.62 3.22
N ASN A 29 8.68 4.43 3.22
CA ASN A 29 8.64 5.67 2.45
C ASN A 29 9.62 6.71 3.02
N VAL A 30 9.62 6.94 4.34
CA VAL A 30 10.55 7.87 5.00
C VAL A 30 11.99 7.54 4.60
N LEU A 31 12.41 6.29 4.74
CA LEU A 31 13.77 5.87 4.38
C LEU A 31 14.03 6.04 2.89
N GLY A 32 13.07 5.68 2.04
CA GLY A 32 13.18 5.87 0.59
C GLY A 32 13.38 7.34 0.20
N ASP A 33 12.64 8.25 0.84
CA ASP A 33 12.68 9.68 0.57
C ASP A 33 13.98 10.32 1.08
N PHE A 34 14.48 9.90 2.24
CA PHE A 34 15.81 10.32 2.72
C PHE A 34 16.93 9.83 1.80
N LEU A 35 16.89 8.57 1.34
CA LEU A 35 17.88 8.01 0.43
C LEU A 35 17.85 8.67 -0.96
N SER A 36 16.67 9.11 -1.38
CA SER A 36 16.46 9.76 -2.69
C SER A 36 16.66 11.27 -2.67
N GLY A 37 16.90 11.87 -1.50
CA GLY A 37 17.13 13.31 -1.33
C GLY A 37 15.88 14.16 -1.19
N TRP A 38 14.68 13.57 -1.09
CA TRP A 38 13.42 14.29 -0.90
C TRP A 38 13.20 14.75 0.55
N GLY A 39 13.75 14.02 1.53
CA GLY A 39 13.62 14.35 2.96
C GLY A 39 12.37 13.74 3.60
N PHE A 40 11.75 14.43 4.57
CA PHE A 40 10.58 13.94 5.30
C PHE A 40 9.30 14.62 4.81
N TRP A 41 8.39 13.84 4.22
CA TRP A 41 7.13 14.32 3.63
C TRP A 41 5.96 13.65 4.34
N TRP A 42 5.67 14.11 5.55
CA TRP A 42 4.80 13.41 6.49
C TRP A 42 3.43 12.98 5.92
N SER A 43 2.80 13.81 5.06
CA SER A 43 1.51 13.50 4.46
C SER A 43 1.61 12.29 3.53
N TRP A 44 2.69 12.22 2.74
CA TRP A 44 3.00 11.10 1.86
C TRP A 44 3.46 9.88 2.62
N ASP A 45 4.25 10.04 3.68
CA ASP A 45 4.66 8.95 4.56
C ASP A 45 3.44 8.29 5.22
N VAL A 46 2.51 9.09 5.75
CA VAL A 46 1.25 8.59 6.30
C VAL A 46 0.41 7.93 5.21
N GLY A 47 0.30 8.51 4.02
CA GLY A 47 -0.44 7.91 2.92
C GLY A 47 0.10 6.54 2.49
N ASN A 48 1.43 6.37 2.39
CA ASN A 48 2.05 5.07 2.14
C ASN A 48 1.82 4.10 3.32
N GLY A 49 1.81 4.58 4.56
CA GLY A 49 1.39 3.79 5.72
C GLY A 49 -0.06 3.31 5.62
N LEU A 50 -0.99 4.18 5.22
CA LEU A 50 -2.40 3.82 5.01
C LEU A 50 -2.57 2.79 3.89
N MET A 51 -1.76 2.86 2.83
CA MET A 51 -1.73 1.85 1.76
C MET A 51 -1.38 0.46 2.28
N GLY A 52 -0.60 0.33 3.36
CA GLY A 52 -0.35 -0.97 4.00
C GLY A 52 -1.35 -1.33 5.11
N LEU A 53 -1.78 -0.33 5.88
CA LEU A 53 -2.71 -0.52 7.00
C LEU A 53 -4.05 -1.10 6.54
N ILE A 54 -4.63 -0.51 5.50
CA ILE A 54 -5.98 -0.84 5.04
C ILE A 54 -6.05 -2.30 4.54
N PRO A 55 -5.15 -2.76 3.64
CA PRO A 55 -4.98 -4.18 3.33
C PRO A 55 -4.81 -5.04 4.57
N GLY A 56 -4.03 -4.59 5.57
CA GLY A 56 -3.83 -5.39 6.77
C GLY A 56 -5.04 -5.59 7.67
N LEU A 57 -6.13 -4.82 7.50
CA LEU A 57 -7.37 -5.04 8.24
C LEU A 57 -7.98 -6.43 7.95
N MET A 58 -7.68 -7.03 6.80
CA MET A 58 -8.19 -8.35 6.47
C MET A 58 -7.34 -9.50 7.02
N ALA A 59 -6.17 -9.24 7.63
CA ALA A 59 -5.20 -10.26 8.00
C ALA A 59 -5.81 -11.37 8.89
N ALA A 60 -6.67 -11.00 9.84
CA ALA A 60 -7.35 -11.96 10.72
C ALA A 60 -8.35 -12.89 10.00
N SER A 61 -8.73 -12.57 8.76
CA SER A 61 -9.64 -13.36 7.93
C SER A 61 -8.95 -14.20 6.86
N VAL A 62 -7.62 -14.14 6.77
CA VAL A 62 -6.84 -14.94 5.83
C VAL A 62 -6.73 -16.36 6.36
N VAL A 63 -7.30 -17.32 5.61
CA VAL A 63 -7.23 -18.75 5.94
C VAL A 63 -6.18 -19.45 5.08
N ASP A 64 -6.19 -19.17 3.77
CA ASP A 64 -5.23 -19.69 2.80
C ASP A 64 -4.86 -18.57 1.82
N PHE A 65 -3.57 -18.28 1.68
CA PHE A 65 -3.06 -17.24 0.80
C PHE A 65 -3.21 -17.57 -0.69
N ARG A 66 -3.51 -18.83 -1.05
CA ARG A 66 -3.77 -19.29 -2.42
C ARG A 66 -5.25 -19.39 -2.75
N ASP A 67 -6.12 -19.31 -1.75
CA ASP A 67 -7.56 -19.37 -1.98
C ASP A 67 -8.03 -18.15 -2.79
N THR A 68 -8.78 -18.41 -3.86
CA THR A 68 -9.27 -17.38 -4.78
C THR A 68 -10.13 -16.34 -4.06
N LYS A 69 -10.95 -16.75 -3.07
CA LYS A 69 -11.78 -15.78 -2.33
C LYS A 69 -10.93 -14.86 -1.47
N THR A 70 -9.89 -15.42 -0.85
CA THR A 70 -8.90 -14.65 -0.08
C THR A 70 -8.15 -13.67 -0.97
N ILE A 71 -7.71 -14.09 -2.17
CA ILE A 71 -7.06 -13.19 -3.14
C ILE A 71 -8.02 -12.09 -3.60
N LEU A 72 -9.25 -12.40 -4.02
CA LEU A 72 -10.22 -11.39 -4.45
C LEU A 72 -10.53 -10.38 -3.35
N LYS A 73 -10.63 -10.85 -2.10
CA LYS A 73 -10.77 -9.96 -0.95
C LYS A 73 -9.53 -9.09 -0.77
N ALA A 74 -8.33 -9.64 -0.90
CA ALA A 74 -7.08 -8.88 -0.85
C ALA A 74 -7.03 -7.79 -1.90
N GLU A 75 -7.40 -8.08 -3.14
CA GLU A 75 -7.45 -7.08 -4.21
C GLU A 75 -8.40 -5.93 -3.89
N LEU A 76 -9.57 -6.23 -3.33
CA LEU A 76 -10.52 -5.19 -2.91
C LEU A 76 -9.88 -4.26 -1.86
N PHE A 77 -9.23 -4.83 -0.84
CA PHE A 77 -8.57 -4.02 0.19
C PHE A 77 -7.33 -3.29 -0.31
N VAL A 78 -6.58 -3.85 -1.27
CA VAL A 78 -5.47 -3.20 -1.98
C VAL A 78 -5.96 -1.96 -2.72
N ILE A 79 -7.06 -2.08 -3.47
CA ILE A 79 -7.67 -0.94 -4.16
C ILE A 79 -8.09 0.12 -3.14
N MET A 80 -8.79 -0.26 -2.06
CA MET A 80 -9.17 0.69 -1.01
C MET A 80 -7.95 1.37 -0.38
N GLY A 81 -6.89 0.61 -0.09
CA GLY A 81 -5.64 1.12 0.48
C GLY A 81 -4.96 2.15 -0.41
N ALA A 82 -4.83 1.84 -1.71
CA ALA A 82 -4.26 2.75 -2.70
C ALA A 82 -5.09 4.04 -2.85
N VAL A 83 -6.41 3.90 -2.98
CA VAL A 83 -7.33 5.04 -3.14
C VAL A 83 -7.32 5.94 -1.91
N ILE A 84 -7.46 5.37 -0.72
CA ILE A 84 -7.53 6.14 0.53
C ILE A 84 -6.16 6.70 0.92
N GLY A 85 -5.10 5.91 0.82
CA GLY A 85 -3.75 6.33 1.20
C GLY A 85 -3.24 7.46 0.30
N MET A 86 -3.34 7.31 -1.02
CA MET A 86 -2.93 8.38 -1.95
C MET A 86 -3.89 9.56 -1.93
N GLY A 87 -5.17 9.32 -1.65
CA GLY A 87 -6.16 10.38 -1.48
C GLY A 87 -5.83 11.26 -0.27
N PHE A 88 -5.45 10.65 0.84
CA PHE A 88 -4.95 11.37 2.00
C PHE A 88 -3.73 12.23 1.65
N SER A 89 -2.69 11.65 1.05
CA SER A 89 -1.48 12.40 0.68
C SER A 89 -1.80 13.59 -0.19
N SER A 90 -2.58 13.35 -1.25
CA SER A 90 -2.90 14.35 -2.25
C SER A 90 -3.81 15.46 -1.73
N LEU A 91 -4.81 15.15 -0.91
CA LEU A 91 -5.71 16.17 -0.36
C LEU A 91 -5.00 17.04 0.69
N MET A 92 -4.01 16.49 1.40
CA MET A 92 -3.19 17.26 2.33
C MET A 92 -2.32 18.32 1.63
N GLU A 93 -2.06 18.16 0.34
CA GLU A 93 -1.32 19.16 -0.44
C GLU A 93 -2.06 20.52 -0.54
N ILE A 94 -3.40 20.51 -0.48
CA ILE A 94 -4.23 21.72 -0.56
C ILE A 94 -3.96 22.65 0.63
N PRO A 95 -4.15 22.24 1.90
CA PRO A 95 -3.88 23.12 3.04
C PRO A 95 -2.39 23.34 3.31
N LEU A 96 -1.51 22.39 2.94
CA LEU A 96 -0.07 22.49 3.23
C LEU A 96 0.66 23.40 2.24
N TYR A 97 0.30 23.34 0.96
CA TYR A 97 1.04 24.00 -0.12
C TYR A 97 0.17 24.85 -1.04
N GLY A 98 -1.13 24.97 -0.77
CA GLY A 98 -2.03 25.84 -1.52
C GLY A 98 -2.38 25.35 -2.92
N LEU A 99 -2.26 24.04 -3.17
CA LEU A 99 -2.64 23.44 -4.45
C LEU A 99 -4.15 23.53 -4.68
N ASP A 100 -4.56 23.78 -5.92
CA ASP A 100 -5.98 23.74 -6.28
C ASP A 100 -6.49 22.30 -6.34
N PHE A 101 -7.80 22.14 -6.17
CA PHE A 101 -8.43 20.82 -6.08
C PHE A 101 -8.22 19.97 -7.34
N ASN A 102 -8.23 20.59 -8.53
CA ASN A 102 -8.05 19.87 -9.78
C ASN A 102 -6.61 19.35 -9.89
N THR A 103 -5.62 20.14 -9.52
CA THR A 103 -4.22 19.68 -9.48
C THR A 103 -4.00 18.61 -8.41
N ALA A 104 -4.59 18.74 -7.22
CA ALA A 104 -4.55 17.70 -6.21
C ALA A 104 -5.09 16.37 -6.77
N VAL A 105 -6.31 16.37 -7.29
CA VAL A 105 -6.99 15.17 -7.77
C VAL A 105 -6.34 14.61 -9.04
N ALA A 106 -6.32 15.37 -10.13
CA ALA A 106 -5.89 14.89 -11.43
C ALA A 106 -4.36 14.80 -11.56
N GLY A 107 -3.63 15.68 -10.88
CA GLY A 107 -2.17 15.75 -10.94
C GLY A 107 -1.46 14.80 -9.97
N TYR A 108 -2.06 14.53 -8.80
CA TYR A 108 -1.44 13.67 -7.78
C TYR A 108 -2.25 12.41 -7.47
N TRP A 109 -3.50 12.56 -7.02
CA TRP A 109 -4.25 11.41 -6.51
C TRP A 109 -4.50 10.34 -7.57
N VAL A 110 -4.99 10.72 -8.75
CA VAL A 110 -5.28 9.78 -9.84
C VAL A 110 -4.02 9.02 -10.27
N PRO A 111 -2.90 9.67 -10.63
CA PRO A 111 -1.71 8.94 -11.06
C PRO A 111 -1.08 8.10 -9.94
N ALA A 112 -1.00 8.61 -8.71
CA ALA A 112 -0.42 7.87 -7.58
C ALA A 112 -1.32 6.70 -7.14
N GLY A 113 -2.63 6.91 -7.10
CA GLY A 113 -3.61 5.88 -6.81
C GLY A 113 -3.63 4.79 -7.86
N LEU A 114 -3.60 5.14 -9.15
CA LEU A 114 -3.53 4.16 -10.24
C LEU A 114 -2.24 3.36 -10.20
N ASP A 115 -1.09 3.99 -9.94
CA ASP A 115 0.18 3.28 -9.76
C ASP A 115 0.06 2.25 -8.62
N GLY A 116 -0.41 2.68 -7.44
CA GLY A 116 -0.60 1.80 -6.29
C GLY A 116 -1.58 0.65 -6.57
N ILE A 117 -2.67 0.91 -7.28
CA ILE A 117 -3.64 -0.12 -7.69
C ILE A 117 -2.97 -1.10 -8.65
N VAL A 118 -2.38 -0.63 -9.74
CA VAL A 118 -1.81 -1.52 -10.77
C VAL A 118 -0.68 -2.38 -10.19
N MET A 119 0.21 -1.78 -9.39
CA MET A 119 1.30 -2.52 -8.74
C MET A 119 0.77 -3.49 -7.69
N GLY A 120 -0.21 -3.08 -6.89
CA GLY A 120 -0.88 -3.94 -5.91
C GLY A 120 -1.56 -5.14 -6.57
N LEU A 121 -2.40 -4.90 -7.57
CA LEU A 121 -3.17 -5.92 -8.30
C LEU A 121 -2.30 -6.98 -8.98
N ILE A 122 -1.10 -6.60 -9.41
CA ILE A 122 -0.18 -7.53 -10.06
C ILE A 122 0.66 -8.27 -9.02
N LEU A 123 1.25 -7.56 -8.06
CA LEU A 123 2.31 -8.10 -7.21
C LEU A 123 1.80 -8.72 -5.91
N VAL A 124 0.74 -8.19 -5.29
CA VAL A 124 0.16 -8.75 -4.06
C VAL A 124 -0.25 -10.22 -4.22
N PRO A 125 -0.97 -10.65 -5.27
CA PRO A 125 -1.37 -12.06 -5.39
C PRO A 125 -0.15 -12.97 -5.62
N ILE A 126 0.85 -12.49 -6.36
CA ILE A 126 2.12 -13.22 -6.56
C ILE A 126 2.83 -13.42 -5.22
N LEU A 127 2.92 -12.36 -4.41
CA LEU A 127 3.55 -12.41 -3.09
C LEU A 127 2.79 -13.32 -2.11
N MET A 128 1.45 -13.29 -2.13
CA MET A 128 0.61 -14.18 -1.32
C MET A 128 0.85 -15.65 -1.67
N VAL A 129 0.84 -16.00 -2.95
CA VAL A 129 1.09 -17.37 -3.42
C VAL A 129 2.52 -17.82 -3.11
N ALA A 130 3.51 -16.94 -3.28
CA ALA A 130 4.90 -17.22 -2.94
C ALA A 130 5.08 -17.43 -1.43
N TYR A 131 4.40 -16.65 -0.60
CA TYR A 131 4.46 -16.74 0.85
C TYR A 131 3.88 -18.06 1.37
N ASP A 132 2.75 -18.52 0.82
CA ASP A 132 2.20 -19.84 1.13
C ASP A 132 3.20 -20.98 0.86
N ALA A 133 3.91 -20.92 -0.28
CA ALA A 133 4.93 -21.90 -0.62
C ALA A 133 6.10 -21.91 0.39
N VAL A 134 6.39 -20.76 1.01
CA VAL A 134 7.39 -20.65 2.07
C VAL A 134 6.86 -21.19 3.40
N LEU A 135 5.61 -20.91 3.78
CA LEU A 135 5.00 -21.42 5.02
C LEU A 135 5.02 -22.96 5.06
N LYS A 136 4.61 -23.60 3.96
CA LYS A 136 4.61 -25.07 3.83
C LYS A 136 5.98 -25.71 4.03
N ARG A 137 7.06 -25.04 3.60
CA ARG A 137 8.44 -25.53 3.81
C ARG A 137 8.89 -25.42 5.27
N ARG A 138 8.27 -24.55 6.05
CA ARG A 138 8.59 -24.34 7.47
C ARG A 138 7.76 -25.22 8.40
N GLY A 139 6.97 -26.17 7.86
CA GLY A 139 6.14 -27.09 8.64
C GLY A 139 4.98 -26.41 9.34
N ARG A 140 4.56 -25.24 8.85
CA ARG A 140 3.40 -24.47 9.32
C ARG A 140 2.31 -24.47 8.27
#